data_AF-A0A2G9T6Q8-F1
#
_entry.id   AF-A0A2G9T6Q8-F1
#
_cell.length_a   1.000
_cell.length_b   1.000
_cell.length_c   1.000
_cell.angle_alpha   90.00
_cell.angle_beta   90.00
_cell.angle_gamma   90.00
#
_symmetry.space_group_name_H-M   'P 1'
#
loop_
_entity.id
_entity.type
_entity.pdbx_description
1 polymer ?
#
loop_
_entity_poly.entity_id
_entity_poly.type
_entity_poly.pdbx_seq_one_letter_code
_entity_poly.pdbx_strand_id
1 'polypeptide(L)'
;MFIVRCADECPDGHFGLDCAFKCQCGENGVCDKRDGSCKCRNGFHGALCTISCPAGHFGESCAPCQCRNGAGCDPVTGDCYCAAGNRW
;
A
#
# COMPACT_ATOMS: atom_id res chain seq x y z
N MET A 1 -6.72 -33.31 2.92
CA MET A 1 -5.33 -33.14 3.38
C MET A 1 -4.60 -32.37 2.29
N PHE A 2 -4.45 -31.04 2.44
CA PHE A 2 -3.67 -30.24 1.48
C PHE A 2 -2.24 -30.15 2.02
N ILE A 3 -1.31 -30.84 1.36
CA ILE A 3 0.12 -30.71 1.65
C ILE A 3 0.60 -29.54 0.81
N VAL A 4 0.83 -28.38 1.44
CA VAL A 4 1.52 -27.24 0.80
C VAL A 4 3.01 -27.55 0.87
N ARG A 5 3.63 -27.80 -0.28
CA ARG A 5 5.08 -27.94 -0.34
C ARG A 5 5.71 -26.55 -0.28
N CYS A 6 6.97 -26.41 0.11
CA CYS A 6 7.67 -25.10 0.08
C CYS A 6 7.65 -24.39 -1.29
N ALA A 7 7.26 -25.07 -2.37
CA ALA A 7 7.11 -24.52 -3.71
C ALA A 7 5.69 -24.06 -4.05
N ASP A 8 4.69 -24.41 -3.23
CA ASP A 8 3.29 -24.05 -3.46
C ASP A 8 2.99 -22.72 -2.75
N GLU A 9 2.48 -21.75 -3.51
CA GLU A 9 2.03 -20.48 -2.93
C GLU A 9 0.76 -20.70 -2.09
N CYS A 10 0.68 -20.05 -0.93
CA CYS A 10 -0.53 -20.10 -0.11
C CYS A 10 -1.76 -19.58 -0.88
N PRO A 11 -2.97 -20.09 -0.57
CA PRO A 11 -4.19 -19.50 -1.09
C PRO A 11 -4.28 -18.04 -0.66
N ASP A 12 -4.98 -17.23 -1.46
CA ASP A 12 -5.10 -15.80 -1.18
C ASP A 12 -5.69 -15.56 0.21
N GLY A 13 -5.09 -14.60 0.92
CA GLY A 13 -5.45 -14.27 2.30
C GLY A 13 -4.81 -15.16 3.38
N HIS A 14 -3.87 -16.05 3.04
CA HIS A 14 -3.14 -16.86 4.03
C HIS A 14 -1.62 -16.80 3.85
N PHE A 15 -0.88 -17.04 4.94
CA PHE A 15 0.57 -17.04 4.96
C PHE A 15 1.17 -18.00 6.01
N GLY A 16 2.49 -18.19 5.93
CA GLY A 16 3.28 -18.96 6.90
C GLY A 16 3.30 -20.47 6.62
N LEU A 17 3.86 -21.24 7.55
CA LEU A 17 3.96 -22.70 7.40
C LEU A 17 2.58 -23.32 7.26
N ASP A 18 2.39 -24.15 6.23
CA ASP A 18 1.11 -24.78 5.88
C ASP A 18 -0.06 -23.79 5.71
N CYS A 19 0.22 -22.50 5.46
CA CYS A 19 -0.78 -21.44 5.32
C CYS A 19 -1.66 -21.30 6.58
N ALA A 20 -1.09 -21.57 7.75
CA ALA A 20 -1.81 -21.59 9.02
C ALA A 20 -2.31 -20.22 9.48
N PHE A 21 -1.76 -19.13 8.95
CA PHE A 21 -2.10 -17.76 9.37
C PHE A 21 -2.91 -17.04 8.31
N LYS A 22 -3.82 -16.16 8.75
CA LYS A 22 -4.60 -15.29 7.87
C LYS A 22 -3.93 -13.94 7.72
N CYS A 23 -3.85 -13.47 6.48
CA CYS A 23 -3.42 -12.12 6.16
C CYS A 23 -4.37 -11.08 6.75
N GLN A 24 -3.80 -10.00 7.26
CA GLN A 24 -4.53 -8.91 7.92
C GLN A 24 -4.44 -7.59 7.15
N CYS A 25 -3.81 -7.58 5.98
CA CYS A 25 -3.74 -6.39 5.14
C CYS A 25 -5.15 -5.89 4.81
N GLY A 26 -5.35 -4.57 4.90
CA GLY A 26 -6.55 -3.92 4.42
C GLY A 26 -6.66 -3.97 2.89
N GLU A 27 -7.74 -3.42 2.35
CA GLU A 27 -8.07 -3.48 0.91
C GLU A 27 -7.00 -2.84 0.01
N ASN A 28 -6.15 -1.99 0.57
CA ASN A 28 -5.06 -1.31 -0.14
C ASN A 28 -3.70 -1.98 0.03
N GLY A 29 -3.64 -3.23 0.51
CA GLY A 29 -2.41 -3.99 0.70
C GLY A 29 -2.45 -5.35 0.02
N VAL A 30 -1.28 -5.82 -0.42
CA VAL A 30 -1.05 -7.20 -0.86
C VAL A 30 -0.22 -7.90 0.20
N CYS A 31 -0.72 -9.03 0.69
CA CYS A 31 -0.05 -9.82 1.70
C CYS A 31 1.04 -10.69 1.08
N ASP A 32 2.22 -10.69 1.69
CA ASP A 32 3.26 -11.65 1.39
C ASP A 32 2.88 -13.01 1.97
N LYS A 33 2.80 -14.02 1.11
CA LYS A 33 2.36 -15.37 1.46
C LYS A 33 3.36 -16.11 2.34
N ARG A 34 4.60 -15.62 2.48
CA ARG A 34 5.67 -16.26 3.26
C ARG A 34 5.65 -15.82 4.72
N ASP A 35 5.59 -14.51 4.96
CA ASP A 35 5.73 -13.93 6.30
C ASP A 35 4.52 -13.12 6.77
N GLY A 36 3.55 -12.87 5.89
CA GLY A 36 2.34 -12.13 6.20
C GLY A 36 2.51 -10.61 6.19
N SER A 37 3.67 -10.10 5.76
CA SER A 37 3.91 -8.67 5.62
C SER A 37 3.00 -8.06 4.54
N CYS A 38 2.62 -6.80 4.72
CA CYS A 38 1.74 -6.11 3.78
C CYS A 38 2.55 -5.16 2.89
N LYS A 39 2.49 -5.39 1.59
CA LYS A 39 2.94 -4.42 0.59
C LYS A 39 1.79 -3.48 0.25
N CYS A 40 1.93 -2.21 0.57
CA CYS A 40 0.86 -1.24 0.34
C CYS A 40 0.81 -0.76 -1.10
N ARG A 41 -0.40 -0.51 -1.59
CA ARG A 41 -0.62 0.26 -2.81
C ARG A 41 -0.23 1.72 -2.56
N ASN A 42 0.18 2.39 -3.62
CA ASN A 42 0.49 3.82 -3.57
C ASN A 42 -0.64 4.63 -2.92
N GLY A 43 -0.27 5.61 -2.10
CA GLY A 43 -1.23 6.44 -1.38
C GLY A 43 -1.68 5.85 -0.03
N PHE A 44 -1.17 4.67 0.36
CA PHE A 44 -1.43 4.05 1.66
C PHE A 44 -0.14 3.58 2.32
N HIS A 45 -0.14 3.53 3.65
CA HIS A 45 0.97 3.08 4.45
C HIS A 45 0.52 2.42 5.77
N GLY A 46 1.50 2.07 6.59
CA GLY A 46 1.32 1.36 7.86
C GLY A 46 1.37 -0.15 7.66
N ALA A 47 1.48 -0.89 8.78
CA ALA A 47 1.68 -2.34 8.74
C ALA A 47 0.54 -3.12 8.05
N LEU A 48 -0.66 -2.55 7.98
CA LEU A 48 -1.84 -3.16 7.38
C LEU A 48 -2.37 -2.38 6.16
N CYS A 49 -1.68 -1.33 5.70
CA CYS A 49 -2.11 -0.52 4.54
C CYS A 49 -3.52 0.10 4.69
N THR A 50 -3.94 0.39 5.92
CA THR A 50 -5.25 1.02 6.23
C THR A 50 -5.16 2.53 6.38
N ILE A 51 -3.95 3.09 6.40
CA ILE A 51 -3.73 4.52 6.63
C ILE A 51 -3.42 5.17 5.29
N SER A 52 -4.21 6.16 4.88
CA SER A 52 -3.94 6.96 3.69
C SER A 52 -2.73 7.88 3.92
N CYS A 53 -1.95 8.14 2.88
CA CYS A 53 -0.86 9.11 2.96
C CYS A 53 -1.41 10.49 3.40
N PRO A 54 -0.69 11.20 4.29
CA PRO A 54 -1.05 12.55 4.66
C PRO A 54 -1.00 13.47 3.44
N ALA A 55 -1.75 14.58 3.50
CA ALA A 55 -1.74 15.57 2.44
C ALA A 55 -0.30 16.04 2.12
N GLY A 56 0.01 16.18 0.83
CA GLY A 56 1.36 16.53 0.39
C GLY A 56 2.35 15.35 0.36
N HIS A 57 1.89 14.11 0.48
CA HIS A 57 2.72 12.92 0.36
C HIS A 57 2.12 11.90 -0.62
N PHE A 58 2.96 11.09 -1.24
CA PHE A 58 2.55 10.16 -2.29
C PHE A 58 3.35 8.85 -2.35
N GLY A 59 2.81 7.85 -3.06
CA GLY A 59 3.49 6.59 -3.36
C GLY A 59 3.42 5.54 -2.22
N GLU A 60 4.18 4.45 -2.36
CA GLU A 60 4.21 3.31 -1.43
C GLU A 60 4.82 3.65 -0.04
N SER A 61 5.66 4.69 0.03
CA SER A 61 6.30 5.15 1.26
C SER A 61 5.77 6.48 1.78
N CYS A 62 4.70 7.01 1.18
CA CYS A 62 4.23 8.38 1.42
C CYS A 62 5.40 9.38 1.41
N ALA A 63 6.16 9.42 0.32
CA ALA A 63 7.25 10.38 0.16
C ALA A 63 6.67 11.80 0.03
N PRO A 64 7.36 12.84 0.52
CA PRO A 64 6.88 14.22 0.38
C PRO A 64 6.82 14.63 -1.09
N CYS A 65 5.71 15.25 -1.47
CA CYS A 65 5.51 15.80 -2.80
C CYS A 65 6.46 16.99 -3.04
N GLN A 66 7.00 17.07 -4.25
CA GLN A 66 7.93 18.13 -4.64
C GLN A 66 7.25 19.27 -5.41
N CYS A 67 5.96 19.49 -5.14
CA CYS A 67 5.16 20.48 -5.82
C CYS A 67 5.51 21.90 -5.38
N ARG A 68 5.57 22.83 -6.34
CA ARG A 68 5.90 24.24 -6.07
C ARG A 68 4.68 25.01 -5.58
N ASN A 69 4.92 26.15 -4.94
CA ASN A 69 3.90 27.15 -4.55
C ASN A 69 2.75 26.60 -3.68
N GLY A 70 3.00 25.55 -2.89
CA GLY A 70 1.96 24.93 -2.06
C GLY A 70 0.85 24.25 -2.85
N ALA A 71 1.12 23.87 -4.11
CA ALA A 71 0.21 23.04 -4.90
C ALA A 71 -0.06 21.70 -4.19
N GLY A 72 -1.30 21.22 -4.32
CA GLY A 72 -1.65 19.87 -3.88
C GLY A 72 -1.00 18.83 -4.79
N CYS A 73 -0.96 17.59 -4.34
CA CYS A 73 -0.46 16.47 -5.13
C CYS A 73 -1.35 15.25 -4.98
N ASP A 74 -1.45 14.49 -6.06
CA ASP A 74 -2.14 13.22 -6.06
C ASP A 74 -1.34 12.21 -5.19
N PRO A 75 -1.97 11.56 -4.20
CA PRO A 75 -1.28 10.67 -3.27
C PRO A 75 -0.81 9.35 -3.90
N VAL A 76 -1.26 9.01 -5.11
CA VAL A 76 -0.90 7.77 -5.81
C VAL A 76 0.29 7.99 -6.73
N THR A 77 0.25 9.06 -7.51
CA THR A 77 1.22 9.39 -8.57
C THR A 77 2.25 10.44 -8.16
N GLY A 78 1.89 11.33 -7.23
CA GLY A 78 2.66 12.53 -6.90
C GLY A 78 2.40 13.69 -7.84
N ASP A 79 1.48 13.56 -8.80
CA ASP A 79 1.19 14.59 -9.78
C ASP A 79 0.64 15.85 -9.10
N CYS A 80 1.29 16.98 -9.38
CA CYS A 80 0.93 18.24 -8.79
C CYS A 80 -0.31 18.82 -9.46
N TYR A 81 -1.27 19.26 -8.65
CA TYR A 81 -2.42 20.03 -9.10
C TYR A 81 -2.47 21.38 -8.38
N CYS A 82 -2.86 22.41 -9.11
CA CYS A 82 -3.05 23.73 -8.53
C CYS A 82 -4.10 23.66 -7.41
N ALA A 83 -3.82 24.32 -6.28
CA ALA A 83 -4.83 24.47 -5.23
C ALA A 83 -6.11 25.07 -5.84
N ALA A 84 -7.27 24.53 -5.46
CA ALA A 84 -8.56 24.94 -6.00
C ALA A 84 -8.70 26.47 -5.90
N GLY A 85 -8.75 27.14 -7.06
CA GLY A 85 -8.83 28.60 -7.16
C GLY A 85 -7.79 29.26 -8.08
N ASN A 86 -6.70 28.59 -8.44
CA ASN A 86 -5.71 29.15 -9.36
C ASN A 86 -5.93 28.63 -10.78
N ARG A 87 -6.32 29.54 -11.68
CA ARG A 87 -6.27 29.34 -13.14
C ARG A 87 -4.89 29.79 -13.64
N TRP A 88 -4.39 29.08 -14.64
CA TRP A 88 -3.12 29.34 -15.33
C TRP A 88 -3.08 30.74 -15.93
#